data_AF-A0A2E1IR64-F1
#
_entry.id   AF-A0A2E1IR64-F1
#
_cell.length_a   1.000
_cell.length_b   1.000
_cell.length_c   1.000
_cell.angle_alpha   90.00
_cell.angle_beta   90.00
_cell.angle_gamma   90.00
#
_symmetry.space_group_name_H-M   'P 1'
#
loop_
_entity.id
_entity.type
_entity.pdbx_description
1 polymer ?
#
loop_
_entity_poly.entity_id
_entity_poly.type
_entity_poly.pdbx_seq_one_letter_code
_entity_poly.pdbx_strand_id
1 'polypeptide(L)' 'MEKTLHVNGKTIRLAVPSDRAVAERILKHFERRIAEDDWRPFVSKERALVAWSRLGGIRAQVLAALGLL' A
#
# COMPACT_ATOMS: atom_id res chain seq x y z
N MET A 1 -12.65 -18.60 -1.52
CA MET A 1 -11.39 -17.81 -1.52
C MET A 1 -11.59 -16.58 -0.67
N GLU A 2 -10.60 -16.23 0.15
CA GLU A 2 -10.66 -15.09 1.05
C GLU A 2 -10.66 -13.78 0.25
N LYS A 3 -11.68 -12.94 0.46
CA LYS A 3 -11.86 -11.67 -0.26
C LYS A 3 -11.24 -10.48 0.47
N THR A 4 -10.46 -10.76 1.50
CA THR A 4 -9.89 -9.75 2.40
C THR A 4 -8.47 -10.13 2.80
N LEU A 5 -7.67 -9.11 3.09
CA LEU A 5 -6.35 -9.22 3.70
C LEU A 5 -6.33 -8.25 4.89
N HIS A 6 -5.89 -8.72 6.05
CA HIS A 6 -5.80 -7.91 7.27
C HIS A 6 -4.37 -7.46 7.52
N VAL A 7 -4.16 -6.15 7.67
CA VAL A 7 -2.85 -5.51 7.87
C VAL A 7 -3.02 -4.42 8.91
N ASN A 8 -2.23 -4.46 10.00
CA ASN A 8 -2.25 -3.48 11.09
C ASN A 8 -3.67 -3.15 11.61
N GLY A 9 -4.53 -4.17 11.73
CA GLY A 9 -5.92 -3.99 12.17
C GLY A 9 -6.86 -3.36 11.12
N LYS A 10 -6.37 -3.02 9.92
CA LYS A 10 -7.19 -2.57 8.79
C LYS A 10 -7.42 -3.69 7.79
N THR A 11 -8.52 -3.60 7.05
CA THR A 11 -8.94 -4.60 6.06
C THR A 11 -8.75 -4.07 4.65
N ILE A 12 -7.99 -4.79 3.83
CA ILE A 12 -7.84 -4.59 2.40
C ILE A 12 -8.82 -5.53 1.69
N ARG A 13 -9.72 -4.98 0.89
CA ARG A 13 -10.67 -5.73 0.05
C ARG A 13 -9.99 -6.18 -1.24
N LEU A 14 -10.10 -7.47 -1.52
CA LEU A 14 -9.58 -8.14 -2.71
C LEU A 14 -10.76 -8.37 -3.68
N ALA A 15 -10.67 -7.85 -4.90
CA ALA A 15 -11.69 -8.04 -5.92
C ALA A 15 -11.55 -9.43 -6.57
N VAL A 16 -10.31 -9.85 -6.80
CA VAL A 16 -9.95 -11.17 -7.34
C VAL A 16 -8.87 -11.85 -6.48
N PRO A 17 -8.74 -13.19 -6.53
CA PRO A 17 -7.75 -13.90 -5.71
C PRO A 17 -6.30 -13.45 -5.95
N SER A 18 -5.96 -13.06 -7.19
CA SER A 18 -4.62 -12.56 -7.54
C SER A 18 -4.28 -11.21 -6.90
N ASP A 19 -5.28 -10.44 -6.43
CA ASP A 19 -5.06 -9.18 -5.73
C ASP A 19 -4.25 -9.37 -4.44
N ARG A 20 -4.32 -10.55 -3.80
CA ARG A 20 -3.54 -10.83 -2.59
C ARG A 20 -2.05 -10.66 -2.83
N ALA A 21 -1.51 -11.33 -3.85
CA ALA A 21 -0.10 -11.24 -4.20
C ALA A 21 0.30 -9.80 -4.59
N VAL A 22 -0.62 -9.06 -5.20
CA VAL A 22 -0.41 -7.64 -5.52
C VAL A 22 -0.35 -6.80 -4.25
N ALA A 23 -1.28 -6.98 -3.30
CA ALA A 23 -1.29 -6.27 -2.03
C ALA A 23 -0.03 -6.55 -1.20
N GLU A 24 0.36 -7.81 -1.07
CA GLU A 24 1.56 -8.23 -0.33
C GLU A 24 2.84 -7.64 -0.94
N ARG A 25 2.95 -7.60 -2.27
CA ARG A 25 4.09 -6.96 -2.95
C ARG A 25 4.14 -5.45 -2.70
N ILE A 26 2.99 -4.78 -2.73
CA ILE A 26 2.90 -3.34 -2.44
C ILE A 26 3.26 -3.10 -0.98
N LEU A 27 2.75 -3.92 -0.05
CA LEU A 27 3.05 -3.84 1.38
C LEU A 27 4.57 -3.88 1.61
N LYS A 28 5.23 -4.95 1.12
CA LYS A 28 6.69 -5.11 1.24
C LYS A 28 7.45 -3.95 0.62
N HIS A 29 6.98 -3.43 -0.52
CA HIS A 29 7.60 -2.28 -1.17
C HIS A 29 7.56 -1.02 -0.30
N PHE A 30 6.41 -0.75 0.34
CA PHE A 30 6.24 0.41 1.21
C PHE A 30 6.93 0.25 2.55
N GLU A 31 6.86 -0.92 3.19
CA GLU A 31 7.59 -1.21 4.43
C GLU A 31 9.09 -0.94 4.27
N ARG A 32 9.68 -1.40 3.15
CA ARG A 32 11.07 -1.12 2.81
C ARG A 32 11.33 0.39 2.69
N ARG A 33 10.50 1.12 1.96
CA ARG A 33 10.66 2.58 1.78
C ARG A 33 10.53 3.35 3.09
N ILE A 34 9.63 2.92 3.98
CA ILE A 34 9.48 3.50 5.32
C ILE A 34 10.73 3.23 6.15
N ALA A 35 11.24 1.98 6.13
CA ALA A 35 12.42 1.59 6.90
C ALA A 35 13.71 2.28 6.42
N GLU A 36 13.87 2.46 5.12
CA GLU A 36 15.05 3.11 4.51
C GLU A 36 14.90 4.62 4.32
N ASP A 37 13.74 5.19 4.65
CA ASP A 37 13.34 6.56 4.30
C ASP A 37 13.54 6.91 2.79
N ASP A 38 13.34 5.90 1.93
CA ASP A 38 13.60 5.98 0.48
C ASP A 38 12.34 6.32 -0.32
N TRP A 39 12.15 7.61 -0.60
CA TRP A 39 10.97 8.13 -1.32
C TRP A 39 11.22 8.45 -2.80
N ARG A 40 12.39 8.09 -3.34
CA ARG A 40 12.72 8.37 -4.75
C ARG A 40 11.75 7.71 -5.74
N PRO A 41 11.47 8.35 -6.89
CA PRO A 41 12.06 9.60 -7.38
C PRO A 41 11.37 10.88 -6.85
N PHE A 42 10.44 10.75 -5.90
CA PHE A 42 9.76 11.91 -5.35
C PHE A 42 10.68 12.71 -4.43
N VAL A 43 10.50 14.03 -4.44
CA VAL A 43 11.29 14.95 -3.59
C VAL A 43 11.00 14.80 -2.09
N SER A 44 9.85 14.21 -1.73
CA SER A 44 9.49 13.95 -0.34
C SER A 44 8.53 12.77 -0.21
N LYS A 45 8.41 12.25 1.02
CA LYS A 45 7.42 11.24 1.40
C LYS A 45 6.01 11.69 1.06
N GLU A 46 5.62 12.90 1.41
CA GLU A 46 4.27 13.44 1.20
C GLU A 46 3.92 13.47 -0.28
N ARG A 47 4.86 13.90 -1.13
CA ARG A 47 4.69 13.88 -2.59
C ARG A 47 4.51 12.47 -3.14
N ALA A 48 5.27 11.51 -2.61
CA ALA A 48 5.15 10.10 -2.98
C ALA A 48 3.77 9.55 -2.59
N LEU A 49 3.34 9.78 -1.34
CA LEU A 49 2.06 9.32 -0.82
C LEU A 49 0.87 9.92 -1.59
N VAL A 50 0.91 11.21 -1.91
CA VAL A 50 -0.11 11.87 -2.75
C VAL A 50 -0.15 11.29 -4.16
N ALA A 51 1.01 11.03 -4.78
CA ALA A 51 1.05 10.45 -6.12
C ALA A 51 0.48 9.02 -6.13
N TRP A 52 0.80 8.21 -5.13
CA TRP A 52 0.33 6.83 -5.04
C TRP A 52 -1.13 6.72 -4.61
N SER A 53 -1.63 7.59 -3.73
CA SER A 53 -3.04 7.57 -3.31
C SER A 53 -3.99 7.90 -4.48
N ARG A 54 -3.57 8.76 -5.41
CA ARG A 54 -4.32 9.09 -6.64
C ARG A 54 -4.55 7.90 -7.56
N LEU A 55 -3.74 6.84 -7.46
CA LEU A 55 -3.94 5.61 -8.25
C LEU A 55 -5.12 4.77 -7.73
N GLY A 56 -5.60 5.04 -6.51
CA GLY A 56 -6.75 4.36 -5.92
C GLY A 56 -6.56 2.86 -5.74
N GLY A 57 -7.69 2.15 -5.65
CA GLY A 57 -7.75 0.69 -5.62
C GLY A 57 -6.93 0.05 -4.50
N ILE A 58 -6.28 -1.07 -4.82
CA ILE A 58 -5.51 -1.85 -3.86
C ILE A 58 -4.32 -1.08 -3.27
N ARG A 59 -3.71 -0.16 -4.03
CA ARG A 59 -2.60 0.68 -3.54
C ARG A 59 -3.06 1.64 -2.45
N ALA A 60 -4.17 2.34 -2.67
CA ALA A 60 -4.73 3.26 -1.67
C ALA A 60 -5.15 2.51 -0.40
N GLN A 61 -5.73 1.32 -0.54
CA GLN A 61 -6.08 0.47 0.61
C GLN A 61 -4.84 0.01 1.40
N VAL A 62 -3.75 -0.37 0.72
CA VAL A 62 -2.48 -0.72 1.39
C VAL A 62 -1.89 0.48 2.11
N LEU A 63 -1.87 1.67 1.48
CA LEU A 63 -1.38 2.89 2.11
C LEU A 63 -2.16 3.24 3.39
N ALA A 64 -3.49 3.17 3.33
CA ALA A 64 -4.33 3.35 4.51
C ALA A 64 -4.03 2.30 5.58
N ALA A 65 -3.86 1.03 5.19
CA ALA A 65 -3.51 -0.06 6.13
C ALA A 65 -2.14 0.13 6.81
N LEU A 66 -1.19 0.77 6.13
CA LEU A 66 0.10 1.15 6.71
C LEU A 66 0.06 2.45 7.54
N GLY A 67 -1.10 3.09 7.66
CA GLY A 67 -1.23 4.37 8.38
C GLY A 67 -0.60 5.56 7.64
N LEU A 68 -0.44 5.46 6.32
CA LEU A 68 0.12 6.50 5.46
C LEU A 68 -0.95 7.41 4.83
N LEU A 69 -2.23 7.05 5.01
CA LEU A 69 -3.44 7.81 4.69
C LEU A 69 -4.41 7.67 5.86
#